data_AF-Q0V8S6-F1
#
_entry.id   AF-Q0V8S6-F1
#
_cell.length_a   1.000
_cell.length_b   1.000
_cell.length_c   1.000
_cell.angle_alpha   90.00
_cell.angle_beta   90.00
_cell.angle_gamma   90.00
#
_symmetry.space_group_name_H-M   'P 1'
#
loop_
_entity.id
_entity.type
_entity.pdbx_description
1 polymer ?
#
loop_
_entity_poly.entity_id
_entity_poly.type
_entity_poly.pdbx_seq_one_letter_code
_entity_poly.pdbx_strand_id
1 'polypeptide(L)'
;GTASRQKGFLGCIRSLHLNGQKLDLEEKALVTPGVKPGCPGHCSSYGNFCHNGGKCVEKYNGYLCDCTNSPYEGPFCKKEVSAIFEAGTSVTYVFQEPYPVTKNTSLSSSAIYVDSMPSSKENIAFNFLTGQTPCLLLYIDSYFQDYLAVLLSKNGNLQVRYQLSKERVHVCTFDAENFANRRMHHVKINRDGKELTIQVDQHPIYRYNFSSEVDFRAVRSLTLGKVTDSLGLDVEVSKVNTIGFVGCLSSVQYNHIAPLKAALRHPSIAPVSVKGILVEANCRSVMEADINTVTTVYSSSDPFGKTDEREPLTNAVRSDSAVIGGVIAVVIFIIFCIIGIMTRFLYQHKHSHRTNQMKEKEYPENLENSFRNDIDLQNTVSECKREYFI
;
A
#
# COMPACT_ATOMS: atom_id res chain seq x y z
N GLY A 1 2.20 -59.37 -17.54
CA GLY A 1 1.01 -59.21 -16.68
C GLY A 1 0.69 -57.73 -16.56
N THR A 2 -0.58 -57.38 -16.32
CA THR A 2 -1.03 -55.98 -16.18
C THR A 2 -0.64 -55.42 -14.81
N ALA A 3 0.45 -54.65 -14.73
CA ALA A 3 0.71 -53.82 -13.57
C ALA A 3 -0.46 -52.84 -13.37
N SER A 4 -0.98 -52.74 -12.15
CA SER A 4 -2.14 -51.90 -11.86
C SER A 4 -1.80 -50.42 -12.03
N ARG A 5 -2.80 -49.59 -12.36
CA ARG A 5 -2.67 -48.12 -12.37
C ARG A 5 -2.61 -47.51 -10.95
N GLN A 6 -2.12 -48.25 -9.97
CA GLN A 6 -1.85 -47.72 -8.63
C GLN A 6 -0.56 -46.93 -8.66
N LYS A 7 -0.59 -45.70 -8.13
CA LYS A 7 0.63 -44.89 -7.95
C LYS A 7 1.52 -45.61 -6.92
N GLY A 8 2.70 -46.05 -7.35
CA GLY A 8 3.70 -46.60 -6.45
C GLY A 8 4.16 -45.56 -5.42
N PHE A 9 4.77 -46.03 -4.33
CA PHE A 9 5.39 -45.15 -3.35
C PHE A 9 6.54 -44.35 -4.00
N LEU A 10 6.52 -43.03 -3.84
CA LEU A 10 7.59 -42.12 -4.23
C LEU A 10 8.02 -41.34 -2.97
N GLY A 11 9.30 -41.42 -2.65
CA GLY A 11 9.88 -40.90 -1.41
C GLY A 11 11.03 -41.79 -0.93
N CYS A 12 11.46 -41.60 0.32
CA CYS A 12 12.55 -42.37 0.91
C CYS A 12 12.06 -43.37 1.96
N ILE A 13 12.66 -44.56 1.97
CA ILE A 13 12.46 -45.59 2.99
C ILE A 13 13.79 -45.76 3.75
N ARG A 14 13.74 -45.90 5.07
CA ARG A 14 14.89 -46.22 5.93
C ARG A 14 14.51 -47.24 7.00
N SER A 15 15.50 -47.94 7.54
CA SER A 15 15.31 -48.88 8.67
C SER A 15 14.24 -49.95 8.45
N LEU A 16 14.08 -50.44 7.20
CA LEU A 16 13.15 -51.52 6.91
C LEU A 16 13.63 -52.83 7.55
N HIS A 17 12.72 -53.51 8.23
CA HIS A 17 12.94 -54.85 8.78
C HIS A 17 11.95 -55.82 8.14
N LEU A 18 12.41 -57.01 7.79
CA LEU A 18 11.60 -58.10 7.25
C LEU A 18 11.85 -59.35 8.10
N ASN A 19 10.81 -59.96 8.63
CA ASN A 19 10.89 -61.13 9.52
C ASN A 19 11.92 -60.96 10.68
N GLY A 20 12.00 -59.74 11.23
CA GLY A 20 12.94 -59.37 12.31
C GLY A 20 14.36 -59.01 11.85
N GLN A 21 14.75 -59.32 10.61
CA GLN A 21 16.06 -58.96 10.07
C GLN A 21 16.03 -57.54 9.47
N LYS A 22 17.03 -56.72 9.79
CA LYS A 22 17.24 -55.41 9.14
C LYS A 22 17.72 -55.64 7.70
N LEU A 23 17.01 -55.09 6.72
CA LEU A 23 17.44 -55.15 5.32
C LEU A 23 18.40 -53.99 5.01
N ASP A 24 19.47 -54.27 4.25
CA ASP A 24 20.27 -53.21 3.65
C ASP A 24 19.52 -52.61 2.45
N LEU A 25 19.09 -51.36 2.60
CA LEU A 25 18.35 -50.64 1.56
C LEU A 25 19.27 -49.91 0.58
N GLU A 26 20.54 -49.69 0.92
CA GLU A 26 21.49 -48.98 0.06
C GLU A 26 22.09 -49.95 -0.96
N GLU A 27 22.47 -51.16 -0.52
CA GLU A 27 22.83 -52.27 -1.41
C GLU A 27 21.67 -52.62 -2.36
N LYS A 28 20.43 -52.70 -1.84
CA LYS A 28 19.25 -53.01 -2.66
C LYS A 28 18.85 -51.87 -3.60
N ALA A 29 19.14 -50.61 -3.25
CA ALA A 29 18.93 -49.48 -4.15
C ALA A 29 19.83 -49.54 -5.39
N LEU A 30 21.10 -49.95 -5.25
CA LEU A 30 22.04 -50.07 -6.37
C LEU A 30 21.58 -51.02 -7.48
N VAL A 31 20.78 -52.04 -7.14
CA VAL A 31 20.27 -53.05 -8.09
C VAL A 31 18.80 -52.86 -8.48
N THR A 32 18.12 -51.82 -7.98
CA THR A 32 16.68 -51.61 -8.24
C THR A 32 16.45 -50.41 -9.18
N PRO A 33 15.97 -50.62 -10.43
CA PRO A 33 15.74 -49.55 -11.38
C PRO A 33 14.83 -48.44 -10.84
N GLY A 34 15.28 -47.18 -10.94
CA GLY A 34 14.56 -46.00 -10.47
C GLY A 34 14.77 -45.65 -8.99
N VAL A 35 15.44 -46.50 -8.21
CA VAL A 35 15.86 -46.21 -6.84
C VAL A 35 17.31 -45.71 -6.84
N LYS A 36 17.69 -44.94 -5.81
CA LYS A 36 19.08 -44.50 -5.57
C LYS A 36 19.44 -44.72 -4.09
N PRO A 37 20.71 -45.05 -3.77
CA PRO A 37 21.15 -45.14 -2.38
C PRO A 37 21.12 -43.76 -1.70
N GLY A 38 20.86 -43.75 -0.40
CA GLY A 38 20.69 -42.53 0.39
C GLY A 38 19.37 -41.77 0.11
N CYS A 39 19.19 -40.64 0.81
CA CYS A 39 18.04 -39.74 0.64
C CYS A 39 18.49 -38.27 0.64
N PRO A 40 19.22 -37.80 -0.39
CA PRO A 40 19.48 -36.38 -0.55
C PRO A 40 18.19 -35.66 -0.94
N GLY A 41 17.52 -35.06 0.05
CA GLY A 41 16.31 -34.26 -0.17
C GLY A 41 16.55 -33.13 -1.17
N HIS A 42 15.51 -32.72 -1.88
CA HIS A 42 15.52 -31.65 -2.87
C HIS A 42 16.20 -30.37 -2.35
N CYS A 43 16.01 -30.02 -1.08
CA CYS A 43 16.66 -28.86 -0.47
C CYS A 43 18.20 -28.93 -0.40
N SER A 44 18.81 -30.12 -0.43
CA SER A 44 20.28 -30.26 -0.49
C SER A 44 20.86 -29.84 -1.85
N SER A 45 20.09 -29.98 -2.93
CA SER A 45 20.52 -29.68 -4.31
C SER A 45 19.98 -28.34 -4.82
N TYR A 46 18.86 -27.87 -4.28
CA TYR A 46 18.11 -26.72 -4.79
C TYR A 46 17.81 -25.63 -3.75
N GLY A 47 18.20 -25.81 -2.48
CA GLY A 47 17.93 -24.83 -1.43
C GLY A 47 18.62 -23.47 -1.63
N ASN A 48 19.68 -23.43 -2.45
CA ASN A 48 20.35 -22.21 -2.90
C ASN A 48 19.48 -21.34 -3.85
N PHE A 49 18.39 -21.88 -4.39
CA PHE A 49 17.39 -21.10 -5.14
C PHE A 49 16.35 -20.41 -4.23
N CYS A 50 16.43 -20.58 -2.91
CA CYS A 50 15.69 -19.78 -1.95
C CYS A 50 16.52 -18.56 -1.53
N HIS A 51 16.15 -17.38 -2.03
CA HIS A 51 16.91 -16.16 -1.83
C HIS A 51 16.39 -15.33 -0.64
N ASN A 52 17.13 -14.28 -0.26
CA ASN A 52 16.67 -13.22 0.63
C ASN A 52 16.08 -13.71 1.98
N GLY A 53 16.75 -14.67 2.63
CA GLY A 53 16.30 -15.26 3.89
C GLY A 53 15.18 -16.30 3.77
N GLY A 54 14.75 -16.64 2.55
CA GLY A 54 13.81 -17.73 2.30
C GLY A 54 14.39 -19.09 2.70
N LYS A 55 13.63 -19.85 3.50
CA LYS A 55 14.04 -21.17 3.99
C LYS A 55 13.58 -22.26 3.01
N CYS A 56 14.49 -23.13 2.56
CA CYS A 56 14.05 -24.29 1.78
C CYS A 56 13.30 -25.29 2.67
N VAL A 57 12.12 -25.73 2.22
CA VAL A 57 11.28 -26.72 2.90
C VAL A 57 11.00 -27.89 1.96
N GLU A 58 11.47 -29.06 2.38
CA GLU A 58 11.29 -30.34 1.67
C GLU A 58 9.81 -30.72 1.54
N LYS A 59 9.43 -31.33 0.41
CA LYS A 59 8.10 -31.88 0.13
C LYS A 59 8.22 -33.27 -0.49
N TYR A 60 7.15 -34.07 -0.40
CA TYR A 60 7.12 -35.45 -0.90
C TYR A 60 7.36 -35.58 -2.44
N ASN A 61 7.26 -34.47 -3.17
CA ASN A 61 7.39 -34.38 -4.62
C ASN A 61 8.25 -33.19 -5.09
N GLY A 62 9.10 -32.62 -4.22
CA GLY A 62 9.91 -31.46 -4.56
C GLY A 62 10.37 -30.67 -3.33
N TYR A 63 10.55 -29.37 -3.51
CA TYR A 63 10.80 -28.40 -2.44
C TYR A 63 9.92 -27.16 -2.65
N LEU A 64 9.81 -26.32 -1.64
CA LEU A 64 9.43 -24.92 -1.80
C LEU A 64 10.36 -24.00 -1.01
N CYS A 65 10.37 -22.72 -1.36
CA CYS A 65 10.99 -21.69 -0.55
C CYS A 65 9.92 -21.07 0.37
N ASP A 66 10.06 -21.29 1.66
CA ASP A 66 9.28 -20.63 2.69
C ASP A 66 9.80 -19.21 2.87
N CYS A 67 9.05 -18.26 2.33
CA CYS A 67 9.37 -16.83 2.40
C CYS A 67 8.72 -16.14 3.61
N THR A 68 8.14 -16.85 4.60
CA THR A 68 7.31 -16.23 5.66
C THR A 68 8.03 -15.09 6.38
N ASN A 69 9.26 -15.35 6.85
CA ASN A 69 10.10 -14.37 7.54
C ASN A 69 10.98 -13.53 6.58
N SER A 70 10.81 -13.69 5.26
CA SER A 70 11.49 -12.89 4.24
C SER A 70 10.61 -11.70 3.85
N PRO A 71 11.16 -10.49 3.63
CA PRO A 71 10.42 -9.36 3.10
C PRO A 71 10.20 -9.47 1.57
N TYR A 72 10.47 -10.63 0.98
CA TYR A 72 10.24 -10.98 -0.42
C TYR A 72 9.18 -12.11 -0.55
N GLU A 73 8.70 -12.33 -1.78
CA GLU A 73 7.64 -13.26 -2.13
C GLU A 73 7.94 -14.05 -3.43
N GLY A 74 6.99 -14.90 -3.83
CA GLY A 74 7.11 -15.78 -5.00
C GLY A 74 7.88 -17.07 -4.69
N PRO A 75 7.93 -18.03 -5.64
CA PRO A 75 8.42 -19.39 -5.40
C PRO A 75 9.90 -19.50 -4.99
N PHE A 76 10.67 -18.43 -5.17
CA PHE A 76 12.11 -18.33 -4.89
C PHE A 76 12.47 -17.16 -3.94
N CYS A 77 11.46 -16.54 -3.32
CA CYS A 77 11.60 -15.33 -2.48
C CYS A 77 12.35 -14.18 -3.18
N LYS A 78 11.93 -13.85 -4.42
CA LYS A 78 12.54 -12.81 -5.28
C LYS A 78 11.65 -11.60 -5.58
N LYS A 79 10.32 -11.71 -5.46
CA LYS A 79 9.41 -10.57 -5.63
C LYS A 79 9.58 -9.65 -4.41
N GLU A 80 10.05 -8.42 -4.60
CA GLU A 80 10.05 -7.42 -3.53
C GLU A 80 8.62 -7.14 -3.06
N VAL A 81 8.40 -7.11 -1.73
CA VAL A 81 7.14 -6.61 -1.18
C VAL A 81 7.29 -5.10 -0.96
N SER A 82 6.37 -4.32 -1.53
CA SER A 82 6.55 -2.88 -1.75
C SER A 82 5.22 -2.11 -1.63
N ALA A 83 5.28 -0.89 -1.09
CA ALA A 83 4.11 -0.01 -1.03
C ALA A 83 4.47 1.48 -1.12
N ILE A 84 3.52 2.25 -1.65
CA ILE A 84 3.50 3.71 -1.59
C ILE A 84 2.96 4.16 -0.22
N PHE A 85 3.59 5.18 0.32
CA PHE A 85 3.24 5.89 1.56
C PHE A 85 2.92 7.35 1.24
N GLU A 86 1.91 7.88 1.93
CA GLU A 86 1.58 9.30 1.97
C GLU A 86 2.07 9.92 3.29
N ALA A 87 2.11 11.26 3.36
CA ALA A 87 2.60 11.99 4.54
C ALA A 87 1.87 11.64 5.87
N GLY A 88 0.63 11.12 5.78
CA GLY A 88 -0.16 10.64 6.92
C GLY A 88 0.01 9.14 7.21
N THR A 89 0.63 8.37 6.34
CA THR A 89 0.68 6.90 6.42
C THR A 89 1.61 6.42 7.52
N SER A 90 1.10 5.50 8.32
CA SER A 90 1.77 4.89 9.46
C SER A 90 1.57 3.38 9.41
N VAL A 91 2.67 2.62 9.44
CA VAL A 91 2.64 1.17 9.57
C VAL A 91 3.41 0.79 10.81
N THR A 92 2.72 0.34 11.86
CA THR A 92 3.32 -0.02 13.15
C THR A 92 3.20 -1.52 13.41
N TYR A 93 4.35 -2.18 13.55
CA TYR A 93 4.49 -3.54 14.04
C TYR A 93 4.80 -3.49 15.55
N VAL A 94 3.99 -4.14 16.38
CA VAL A 94 4.20 -4.23 17.83
C VAL A 94 4.89 -5.55 18.17
N PHE A 95 6.02 -5.50 18.86
CA PHE A 95 6.68 -6.73 19.32
C PHE A 95 5.90 -7.28 20.52
N GLN A 96 5.56 -8.57 20.48
CA GLN A 96 4.92 -9.21 21.62
C GLN A 96 5.95 -9.35 22.75
N GLU A 97 5.59 -8.90 23.95
CA GLU A 97 6.39 -9.17 25.14
C GLU A 97 6.56 -10.69 25.30
N PRO A 98 7.76 -11.17 25.67
CA PRO A 98 7.93 -12.53 26.15
C PRO A 98 7.22 -12.65 27.50
N TYR A 99 5.92 -12.95 27.48
CA TYR A 99 5.12 -13.25 28.67
C TYR A 99 5.92 -14.19 29.59
N PRO A 100 6.07 -13.87 30.88
CA PRO A 100 6.74 -14.74 31.84
C PRO A 100 5.83 -15.92 32.17
N VAL A 101 5.65 -16.84 31.22
CA VAL A 101 5.05 -18.15 31.43
C VAL A 101 5.86 -18.81 32.54
N THR A 102 5.17 -19.11 33.65
CA THR A 102 5.79 -19.57 34.88
C THR A 102 6.64 -20.82 34.62
N LYS A 103 7.96 -20.71 34.81
CA LYS A 103 8.94 -21.77 34.53
C LYS A 103 8.70 -23.00 35.41
N ASN A 104 7.87 -23.91 34.91
CA ASN A 104 7.63 -25.23 35.43
C ASN A 104 7.55 -26.23 34.26
N THR A 105 7.85 -27.49 34.53
CA THR A 105 7.94 -28.60 33.55
C THR A 105 9.23 -28.64 32.72
N SER A 106 10.17 -29.44 33.19
CA SER A 106 11.31 -29.93 32.43
C SER A 106 10.87 -30.95 31.36
N LEU A 107 10.71 -30.54 30.10
CA LEU A 107 10.57 -31.43 28.96
C LEU A 107 11.46 -30.99 27.78
N SER A 108 11.87 -31.98 26.99
CA SER A 108 13.01 -31.91 26.05
C SER A 108 12.90 -30.81 24.99
N SER A 109 14.07 -30.27 24.64
CA SER A 109 14.32 -29.19 23.67
C SER A 109 13.47 -29.25 22.40
N SER A 110 12.51 -28.34 22.26
CA SER A 110 11.92 -28.00 20.96
C SER A 110 12.76 -26.91 20.29
N ALA A 111 13.16 -27.12 19.03
CA ALA A 111 14.01 -26.21 18.25
C ALA A 111 13.25 -24.96 17.73
N ILE A 112 12.36 -24.41 18.56
CA ILE A 112 11.51 -23.25 18.29
C ILE A 112 11.89 -22.06 19.19
N TYR A 113 12.50 -22.31 20.35
CA TYR A 113 12.93 -21.29 21.32
C TYR A 113 14.45 -21.21 21.44
N VAL A 114 15.12 -20.97 20.30
CA VAL A 114 16.59 -20.72 20.24
C VAL A 114 16.89 -19.38 19.57
N ASP A 115 16.15 -18.34 19.96
CA ASP A 115 16.54 -16.94 19.74
C ASP A 115 15.94 -16.01 20.81
N SER A 116 16.17 -16.35 22.08
CA SER A 116 15.84 -15.50 23.24
C SER A 116 17.09 -15.15 24.06
N MET A 117 18.23 -14.96 23.38
CA MET A 117 19.30 -14.15 23.93
C MET A 117 18.93 -12.67 23.78
N PRO A 118 19.38 -11.79 24.69
CA PRO A 118 19.53 -10.38 24.36
C PRO A 118 20.70 -10.26 23.36
N SER A 119 20.42 -10.48 22.08
CA SER A 119 21.42 -10.28 21.03
C SER A 119 21.64 -8.78 20.86
N SER A 120 22.87 -8.31 21.09
CA SER A 120 23.31 -6.94 20.80
C SER A 120 23.45 -6.66 19.29
N LYS A 121 22.69 -7.40 18.48
CA LYS A 121 22.78 -7.47 17.02
C LYS A 121 21.48 -7.00 16.38
N GLU A 122 21.56 -5.92 15.62
CA GLU A 122 20.43 -5.33 14.91
C GLU A 122 20.73 -5.31 13.41
N ASN A 123 19.90 -5.98 12.63
CA ASN A 123 20.01 -6.08 11.17
C ASN A 123 18.80 -5.42 10.54
N ILE A 124 18.96 -4.17 10.07
CA ILE A 124 17.97 -3.44 9.30
C ILE A 124 18.36 -3.50 7.82
N ALA A 125 17.42 -3.90 6.98
CA ALA A 125 17.54 -3.79 5.53
C ALA A 125 16.22 -3.28 4.95
N PHE A 126 16.28 -2.29 4.06
CA PHE A 126 15.12 -1.82 3.30
C PHE A 126 15.56 -1.08 2.05
N ASN A 127 14.66 -0.95 1.09
CA ASN A 127 14.82 -0.03 -0.03
C ASN A 127 13.81 1.12 0.12
N PHE A 128 14.17 2.32 -0.34
CA PHE A 128 13.26 3.46 -0.42
C PHE A 128 13.41 4.22 -1.74
N LEU A 129 12.37 4.96 -2.10
CA LEU A 129 12.37 5.96 -3.17
C LEU A 129 11.58 7.17 -2.69
N THR A 130 12.17 8.36 -2.73
CA THR A 130 11.48 9.63 -2.43
C THR A 130 12.12 10.81 -3.16
N GLY A 131 11.36 11.90 -3.24
CA GLY A 131 11.80 13.21 -3.71
C GLY A 131 11.60 14.32 -2.67
N GLN A 132 11.43 13.97 -1.39
CA GLN A 132 11.13 14.92 -0.30
C GLN A 132 12.17 14.85 0.83
N THR A 133 12.47 16.00 1.44
CA THR A 133 13.32 16.13 2.63
C THR A 133 12.80 17.23 3.58
N PRO A 134 13.06 17.11 4.90
CA PRO A 134 13.46 15.90 5.61
C PRO A 134 12.25 14.94 5.77
N CYS A 135 12.51 13.64 5.89
CA CYS A 135 11.44 12.63 6.07
C CYS A 135 11.88 11.49 6.99
N LEU A 136 10.94 10.92 7.75
CA LEU A 136 11.18 9.80 8.66
C LEU A 136 10.86 8.47 7.95
N LEU A 137 11.87 7.62 7.77
CA LEU A 137 11.71 6.36 7.01
C LEU A 137 11.27 5.23 7.95
N LEU A 138 11.96 5.10 9.08
CA LEU A 138 11.79 4.03 10.06
C LEU A 138 12.12 4.54 11.46
N TYR A 139 11.30 4.15 12.44
CA TYR A 139 11.48 4.44 13.86
C TYR A 139 11.23 3.18 14.68
N ILE A 140 12.08 2.89 15.65
CA ILE A 140 11.95 1.76 16.58
C ILE A 140 12.13 2.28 18.00
N ASP A 141 11.28 1.88 18.94
CA ASP A 141 11.34 2.31 20.33
C ASP A 141 11.41 1.14 21.33
N SER A 142 11.87 1.42 22.55
CA SER A 142 11.91 0.46 23.66
C SER A 142 10.96 0.84 24.80
N TYR A 143 10.59 -0.16 25.60
CA TYR A 143 9.89 0.05 26.87
C TYR A 143 10.69 0.87 27.90
N PHE A 144 12.00 1.06 27.68
CA PHE A 144 12.89 1.85 28.55
C PHE A 144 13.13 3.29 28.08
N GLN A 145 12.43 3.73 27.02
CA GLN A 145 12.60 5.03 26.35
C GLN A 145 13.89 5.16 25.51
N ASP A 146 14.48 4.03 25.13
CA ASP A 146 15.51 3.99 24.08
C ASP A 146 14.83 4.11 22.71
N TYR A 147 15.52 4.65 21.70
CA TYR A 147 15.03 4.62 20.31
C TYR A 147 16.14 4.47 19.26
N LEU A 148 15.73 4.00 18.09
CA LEU A 148 16.47 3.99 16.83
C LEU A 148 15.62 4.71 15.77
N ALA A 149 16.16 5.73 15.11
CA ALA A 149 15.47 6.44 14.02
C ALA A 149 16.34 6.49 12.76
N VAL A 150 15.75 6.23 11.59
CA VAL A 150 16.38 6.36 10.28
C VAL A 150 15.58 7.38 9.47
N LEU A 151 16.23 8.48 9.08
CA LEU A 151 15.59 9.63 8.44
C LEU A 151 16.49 10.23 7.36
N LEU A 152 15.88 10.96 6.41
CA LEU A 152 16.64 11.88 5.55
C LEU A 152 16.71 13.25 6.22
N SER A 153 17.93 13.78 6.32
CA SER A 153 18.17 15.15 6.76
C SER A 153 17.66 16.17 5.73
N LYS A 154 17.63 17.46 6.09
CA LYS A 154 17.19 18.54 5.18
C LYS A 154 17.97 18.58 3.86
N ASN A 155 19.23 18.15 3.88
CA ASN A 155 20.12 18.14 2.72
C ASN A 155 19.98 16.86 1.87
N GLY A 156 19.17 15.88 2.30
CA GLY A 156 18.99 14.58 1.65
C GLY A 156 19.92 13.47 2.14
N ASN A 157 20.95 13.80 2.92
CA ASN A 157 21.85 12.81 3.51
C ASN A 157 21.08 11.91 4.49
N LEU A 158 21.32 10.60 4.42
CA LEU A 158 20.73 9.61 5.32
C LEU A 158 21.33 9.75 6.73
N GLN A 159 20.49 9.77 7.75
CA GLN A 159 20.91 9.90 9.15
C GLN A 159 20.28 8.77 9.99
N VAL A 160 21.13 8.07 10.74
CA VAL A 160 20.76 7.05 11.71
C VAL A 160 21.01 7.60 13.10
N ARG A 161 19.97 7.65 13.93
CA ARG A 161 20.01 8.10 15.32
C ARG A 161 19.77 6.94 16.25
N TYR A 162 20.53 6.90 17.33
CA TYR A 162 20.37 5.96 18.44
C TYR A 162 20.34 6.74 19.74
N GLN A 163 19.30 6.55 20.54
CA GLN A 163 19.32 6.86 21.97
C GLN A 163 19.28 5.53 22.73
N LEU A 164 20.39 5.17 23.37
CA LEU A 164 20.56 3.93 24.15
C LEU A 164 20.70 4.21 25.67
N SER A 165 20.58 5.48 26.06
CA SER A 165 20.49 5.93 27.44
C SER A 165 19.85 7.32 27.49
N LYS A 166 19.42 7.77 28.67
CA LYS A 166 18.80 9.10 28.84
C LYS A 166 19.79 10.28 28.68
N GLU A 167 21.08 10.00 28.58
CA GLU A 167 22.15 11.00 28.64
C GLU A 167 22.68 11.40 27.25
N ARG A 168 22.56 10.54 26.23
CA ARG A 168 23.20 10.78 24.92
C ARG A 168 22.44 10.19 23.75
N VAL A 169 22.19 11.04 22.74
CA VAL A 169 21.84 10.62 21.38
C VAL A 169 23.12 10.49 20.56
N HIS A 170 23.31 9.34 19.93
CA HIS A 170 24.34 9.08 18.93
C HIS A 170 23.75 9.34 17.54
N VAL A 171 24.39 10.23 16.76
CA VAL A 171 23.91 10.64 15.44
C VAL A 171 24.96 10.30 14.39
N CYS A 172 24.65 9.33 13.54
CA CYS A 172 25.50 8.90 12.43
C CYS A 172 24.91 9.43 11.12
N THR A 173 25.66 10.25 10.37
CA THR A 173 25.20 10.79 9.08
C THR A 173 26.02 10.19 7.96
N PHE A 174 25.35 9.56 7.00
CA PHE A 174 25.95 9.02 5.78
C PHE A 174 25.96 10.14 4.73
N ASP A 175 27.03 10.92 4.74
CA ASP A 175 27.24 12.06 3.85
C ASP A 175 27.98 11.58 2.57
N ALA A 176 27.22 11.36 1.50
CA ALA A 176 27.73 10.87 0.21
C ALA A 176 26.97 11.51 -0.97
N GLU A 177 25.64 11.50 -0.93
CA GLU A 177 24.78 12.25 -1.85
C GLU A 177 23.45 12.65 -1.18
N ASN A 178 22.65 13.44 -1.90
CA ASN A 178 21.24 13.66 -1.57
C ASN A 178 20.42 12.46 -2.07
N PHE A 179 19.96 11.61 -1.14
CA PHE A 179 19.20 10.39 -1.46
C PHE A 179 17.69 10.64 -1.72
N ALA A 180 17.22 11.89 -1.68
CA ALA A 180 15.87 12.27 -2.13
C ALA A 180 15.85 12.68 -3.61
N ASN A 181 16.59 11.94 -4.44
CA ASN A 181 16.82 12.20 -5.86
C ASN A 181 15.81 11.47 -6.79
N ARG A 182 14.70 10.94 -6.23
CA ARG A 182 13.68 10.10 -6.89
C ARG A 182 14.17 8.74 -7.42
N ARG A 183 15.34 8.26 -7.00
CA ARG A 183 15.84 6.91 -7.36
C ARG A 183 15.55 5.90 -6.26
N MET A 184 15.66 4.62 -6.60
CA MET A 184 15.56 3.53 -5.62
C MET A 184 16.91 3.35 -4.93
N HIS A 185 16.94 3.57 -3.61
CA HIS A 185 18.12 3.40 -2.76
C HIS A 185 17.93 2.22 -1.81
N HIS A 186 18.95 1.36 -1.71
CA HIS A 186 18.99 0.18 -0.85
C HIS A 186 19.88 0.43 0.37
N VAL A 187 19.29 0.41 1.55
CA VAL A 187 19.93 0.66 2.85
C VAL A 187 20.15 -0.63 3.60
N LYS A 188 21.37 -0.83 4.10
CA LYS A 188 21.71 -1.82 5.12
C LYS A 188 22.32 -1.11 6.33
N ILE A 189 21.81 -1.42 7.51
CA ILE A 189 22.38 -1.01 8.79
C ILE A 189 22.53 -2.28 9.62
N ASN A 190 23.76 -2.63 10.01
CA ASN A 190 24.03 -3.73 10.93
C ASN A 190 24.81 -3.21 12.14
N ARG A 191 24.25 -3.39 13.34
CA ARG A 191 24.95 -3.19 14.62
C ARG A 191 25.34 -4.52 15.22
N ASP A 192 26.53 -4.58 15.81
CA ASP A 192 27.04 -5.73 16.56
C ASP A 192 27.76 -5.21 17.82
N GLY A 193 27.06 -5.17 18.95
CA GLY A 193 27.53 -4.58 20.20
C GLY A 193 27.93 -3.11 20.02
N LYS A 194 29.24 -2.85 19.96
CA LYS A 194 29.80 -1.51 19.78
C LYS A 194 29.98 -1.08 18.33
N GLU A 195 30.08 -1.98 17.35
CA GLU A 195 30.28 -1.60 15.95
C GLU A 195 28.93 -1.38 15.26
N LEU A 196 28.74 -0.21 14.65
CA LEU A 196 27.66 0.10 13.74
C LEU A 196 28.23 0.23 12.32
N THR A 197 27.61 -0.50 11.40
CA THR A 197 27.93 -0.46 9.97
C THR A 197 26.72 0.05 9.19
N ILE A 198 26.95 0.99 8.27
CA ILE A 198 25.92 1.57 7.39
C ILE A 198 26.41 1.47 5.95
N GLN A 199 25.58 0.93 5.06
CA GLN A 199 25.82 0.89 3.62
C GLN A 199 24.58 1.37 2.87
N VAL A 200 24.79 2.25 1.88
CA VAL A 200 23.75 2.69 0.95
C VAL A 200 24.19 2.36 -0.47
N ASP A 201 23.43 1.51 -1.15
CA ASP A 201 23.72 0.99 -2.50
C ASP A 201 25.11 0.36 -2.64
N GLN A 202 25.97 0.96 -3.47
CA GLN A 202 27.35 0.53 -3.75
C GLN A 202 28.39 1.46 -3.10
N HIS A 203 27.95 2.42 -2.28
CA HIS A 203 28.87 3.32 -1.57
C HIS A 203 29.71 2.54 -0.53
N PRO A 204 30.90 3.06 -0.17
CA PRO A 204 31.73 2.48 0.89
C PRO A 204 30.96 2.32 2.21
N ILE A 205 31.25 1.24 2.94
CA ILE A 205 30.63 0.97 4.24
C ILE A 205 31.13 1.99 5.26
N TYR A 206 30.22 2.82 5.77
CA TYR A 206 30.49 3.71 6.89
C TYR A 206 30.51 2.92 8.20
N ARG A 207 31.46 3.23 9.08
CA ARG A 207 31.63 2.59 10.39
C ARG A 207 31.57 3.63 11.50
N TYR A 208 30.87 3.29 12.58
CA TYR A 208 30.82 4.05 13.81
C TYR A 208 30.97 3.12 15.01
N ASN A 209 31.71 3.54 16.04
CA ASN A 209 31.90 2.76 17.26
C ASN A 209 31.29 3.48 18.47
N PHE A 210 30.40 2.80 19.19
CA PHE A 210 29.85 3.29 20.46
C PHE A 210 30.92 3.23 21.57
N SER A 211 30.91 4.23 22.46
CA SER A 211 31.92 4.36 23.53
C SER A 211 31.81 3.22 24.56
N SER A 212 30.58 2.88 24.93
CA SER A 212 30.20 1.74 25.77
C SER A 212 29.47 0.68 24.93
N GLU A 213 29.44 -0.55 25.43
CA GLU A 213 28.54 -1.57 24.88
C GLU A 213 27.19 -1.40 25.56
N VAL A 214 26.14 -1.20 24.77
CA VAL A 214 24.79 -0.92 25.28
C VAL A 214 23.78 -1.64 24.39
N ASP A 215 23.02 -2.54 24.99
CA ASP A 215 22.01 -3.35 24.30
C ASP A 215 20.74 -2.52 24.06
N PHE A 216 20.14 -2.63 22.87
CA PHE A 216 18.82 -2.08 22.58
C PHE A 216 17.74 -3.07 23.03
N ARG A 217 17.39 -3.02 24.32
CA ARG A 217 16.60 -4.06 25.01
C ARG A 217 15.12 -3.72 25.05
N ALA A 218 14.28 -4.75 25.12
CA ALA A 218 12.83 -4.63 25.23
C ALA A 218 12.25 -3.68 24.17
N VAL A 219 12.48 -4.03 22.90
CA VAL A 219 11.88 -3.33 21.75
C VAL A 219 10.35 -3.41 21.86
N ARG A 220 9.67 -2.26 21.78
CA ARG A 220 8.21 -2.11 21.90
C ARG A 220 7.54 -2.15 20.53
N SER A 221 7.95 -1.26 19.62
CA SER A 221 7.38 -1.20 18.27
C SER A 221 8.41 -0.82 17.21
N LEU A 222 8.09 -1.14 15.96
CA LEU A 222 8.73 -0.59 14.77
C LEU A 222 7.64 0.09 13.94
N THR A 223 7.83 1.37 13.63
CA THR A 223 6.94 2.17 12.79
C THR A 223 7.64 2.65 11.53
N LEU A 224 6.94 2.57 10.39
CA LEU A 224 7.37 3.08 9.09
C LEU A 224 6.56 4.31 8.70
N GLY A 225 7.22 5.28 8.07
CA GLY A 225 6.64 6.58 7.74
C GLY A 225 6.37 7.39 9.02
N LYS A 226 5.09 7.67 9.31
CA LYS A 226 4.69 8.54 10.42
C LYS A 226 4.51 7.79 11.74
N VAL A 227 5.16 8.25 12.80
CA VAL A 227 4.91 7.83 14.18
C VAL A 227 3.68 8.56 14.72
N THR A 228 2.65 7.82 15.12
CA THR A 228 1.37 8.42 15.57
C THR A 228 1.24 8.58 17.08
N ASP A 229 2.07 7.89 17.88
CA ASP A 229 2.30 8.19 19.29
C ASP A 229 3.58 9.04 19.40
N SER A 230 3.43 10.37 19.30
CA SER A 230 4.57 11.30 19.29
C SER A 230 5.03 11.74 20.69
N LEU A 231 4.43 11.18 21.75
CA LEU A 231 4.78 11.51 23.13
C LEU A 231 6.16 10.94 23.49
N GLY A 232 7.10 11.84 23.83
CA GLY A 232 8.47 11.46 24.18
C GLY A 232 9.43 11.25 23.01
N LEU A 233 9.05 11.59 21.77
CA LEU A 233 10.00 11.66 20.65
C LEU A 233 11.09 12.70 20.91
N ASP A 234 12.32 12.41 20.44
CA ASP A 234 13.40 13.40 20.32
C ASP A 234 12.94 14.65 19.55
N VAL A 235 13.46 15.81 19.93
CA VAL A 235 13.04 17.11 19.39
C VAL A 235 13.26 17.20 17.87
N GLU A 236 14.33 16.62 17.33
CA GLU A 236 14.55 16.62 15.88
C GLU A 236 13.77 15.50 15.18
N VAL A 237 13.68 14.30 15.76
CA VAL A 237 12.82 13.23 15.21
C VAL A 237 11.36 13.70 15.12
N SER A 238 10.86 14.39 16.14
CA SER A 238 9.52 14.99 16.16
C SER A 238 9.31 16.03 15.05
N LYS A 239 10.29 16.93 14.83
CA LYS A 239 10.27 17.92 13.73
C LYS A 239 10.23 17.31 12.33
N VAL A 240 10.75 16.11 12.16
CA VAL A 240 10.69 15.36 10.88
C VAL A 240 9.40 14.54 10.79
N ASN A 241 8.93 14.00 11.91
CA ASN A 241 7.70 13.20 12.00
C ASN A 241 6.42 14.01 11.71
N THR A 242 6.40 15.33 11.93
CA THR A 242 5.28 16.19 11.52
C THR A 242 5.07 16.15 10.00
N ILE A 243 6.14 16.15 9.21
CA ILE A 243 6.13 16.02 7.74
C ILE A 243 5.78 14.57 7.34
N GLY A 244 6.36 13.58 8.02
CA GLY A 244 6.16 12.16 7.72
C GLY A 244 7.04 11.68 6.57
N PHE A 245 6.48 10.88 5.66
CA PHE A 245 7.18 10.35 4.49
C PHE A 245 6.22 10.21 3.30
N VAL A 246 6.58 10.79 2.16
CA VAL A 246 5.94 10.52 0.86
C VAL A 246 6.94 9.81 -0.03
N GLY A 247 6.55 8.68 -0.59
CA GLY A 247 7.43 7.87 -1.43
C GLY A 247 7.02 6.41 -1.44
N CYS A 248 7.98 5.53 -1.75
CA CYS A 248 7.77 4.09 -1.79
C CYS A 248 8.83 3.37 -0.94
N LEU A 249 8.41 2.39 -0.14
CA LEU A 249 9.31 1.49 0.59
C LEU A 249 9.19 0.08 0.01
N SER A 250 10.31 -0.65 -0.11
CA SER A 250 10.31 -2.08 -0.45
C SER A 250 11.24 -2.90 0.42
N SER A 251 10.95 -4.19 0.52
CA SER A 251 11.78 -5.22 1.16
C SER A 251 12.20 -4.90 2.61
N VAL A 252 11.34 -4.19 3.35
CA VAL A 252 11.64 -3.73 4.71
C VAL A 252 11.73 -4.89 5.69
N GLN A 253 12.86 -5.00 6.39
CA GLN A 253 13.19 -6.05 7.36
C GLN A 253 13.95 -5.50 8.56
N TYR A 254 13.61 -6.02 9.74
CA TYR A 254 14.34 -5.85 11.00
C TYR A 254 14.56 -7.23 11.64
N ASN A 255 15.82 -7.64 11.79
CA ASN A 255 16.23 -8.99 12.19
C ASN A 255 15.50 -10.07 11.36
N HIS A 256 14.53 -10.77 11.93
CA HIS A 256 13.74 -11.82 11.27
C HIS A 256 12.28 -11.42 10.98
N ILE A 257 11.95 -10.14 11.14
CA ILE A 257 10.61 -9.57 10.95
C ILE A 257 10.55 -8.74 9.68
N ALA A 258 9.51 -8.93 8.87
CA ALA A 258 9.22 -8.16 7.66
C ALA A 258 7.97 -7.28 7.84
N PRO A 259 8.05 -6.13 8.54
CA PRO A 259 6.89 -5.37 9.02
C PRO A 259 5.97 -4.89 7.90
N LEU A 260 6.52 -4.38 6.79
CA LEU A 260 5.74 -3.94 5.63
C LEU A 260 4.95 -5.09 4.98
N LYS A 261 5.55 -6.28 4.92
CA LYS A 261 4.89 -7.47 4.37
C LYS A 261 3.77 -7.97 5.28
N ALA A 262 4.02 -7.98 6.60
CA ALA A 262 2.98 -8.30 7.57
C ALA A 262 1.79 -7.32 7.47
N ALA A 263 2.04 -6.02 7.24
CA ALA A 263 1.00 -5.04 6.98
C ALA A 263 0.18 -5.31 5.70
N LEU A 264 0.85 -5.63 4.58
CA LEU A 264 0.17 -5.86 3.29
C LEU A 264 -0.52 -7.24 3.17
N ARG A 265 -0.36 -8.12 4.15
CA ARG A 265 -0.99 -9.47 4.17
C ARG A 265 -1.94 -9.67 5.35
N HIS A 266 -1.70 -8.98 6.46
CA HIS A 266 -2.45 -9.10 7.71
C HIS A 266 -2.72 -7.71 8.36
N PRO A 267 -3.27 -6.72 7.63
CA PRO A 267 -3.34 -5.31 8.06
C PRO A 267 -4.17 -5.05 9.33
N SER A 268 -4.99 -6.00 9.73
CA SER A 268 -5.93 -5.90 10.87
C SER A 268 -5.77 -7.04 11.88
N ILE A 269 -4.62 -7.73 11.87
CA ILE A 269 -4.31 -8.83 12.77
C ILE A 269 -3.04 -8.46 13.54
N ALA A 270 -3.09 -8.52 14.88
CA ALA A 270 -1.91 -8.36 15.71
C ALA A 270 -0.82 -9.36 15.27
N PRO A 271 0.43 -8.92 15.06
CA PRO A 271 1.08 -7.75 15.66
C PRO A 271 1.00 -6.41 14.90
N VAL A 272 0.29 -6.31 13.76
CA VAL A 272 0.39 -5.12 12.89
C VAL A 272 -0.85 -4.22 12.94
N SER A 273 -0.61 -2.92 12.81
CA SER A 273 -1.63 -1.90 12.55
C SER A 273 -1.20 -0.95 11.44
N VAL A 274 -2.17 -0.44 10.68
CA VAL A 274 -1.98 0.54 9.60
C VAL A 274 -2.92 1.72 9.84
N LYS A 275 -2.43 2.96 9.67
CA LYS A 275 -3.22 4.20 9.68
C LYS A 275 -2.87 5.02 8.43
N GLY A 276 -3.85 5.73 7.88
CA GLY A 276 -3.71 6.37 6.57
C GLY A 276 -3.80 5.36 5.41
N ILE A 277 -3.47 5.81 4.20
CA ILE A 277 -3.56 5.00 2.98
C ILE A 277 -2.23 4.27 2.74
N LEU A 278 -2.28 2.97 2.47
CA LEU A 278 -1.12 2.14 2.13
C LEU A 278 -1.46 1.30 0.89
N VAL A 279 -0.72 1.50 -0.21
CA VAL A 279 -1.01 0.86 -1.51
C VAL A 279 0.13 -0.06 -1.92
N GLU A 280 -0.11 -1.36 -2.09
CA GLU A 280 0.90 -2.27 -2.68
C GLU A 280 1.17 -1.85 -4.13
N ALA A 281 2.43 -1.50 -4.41
CA ALA A 281 2.87 -0.99 -5.69
C ALA A 281 4.35 -1.29 -5.90
N ASN A 282 4.74 -1.65 -7.12
CA ASN A 282 6.14 -1.89 -7.45
C ASN A 282 6.91 -0.56 -7.52
N CYS A 283 7.73 -0.27 -6.49
CA CYS A 283 8.51 0.97 -6.40
C CYS A 283 9.40 1.24 -7.63
N ARG A 284 9.83 0.19 -8.36
CA ARG A 284 10.66 0.32 -9.57
C ARG A 284 9.90 0.80 -10.81
N SER A 285 8.57 0.85 -10.77
CA SER A 285 7.72 1.28 -11.89
C SER A 285 6.80 2.46 -11.55
N VAL A 286 6.98 3.10 -10.38
CA VAL A 286 6.30 4.35 -10.03
C VAL A 286 6.84 5.45 -10.93
N MET A 287 5.98 6.07 -11.73
CA MET A 287 6.36 7.15 -12.65
C MET A 287 6.25 8.50 -11.94
N GLU A 288 6.96 9.51 -12.43
CA GLU A 288 7.04 10.83 -11.77
C GLU A 288 5.68 11.55 -11.63
N ALA A 289 4.64 11.12 -12.35
CA ALA A 289 3.30 11.67 -12.23
C ALA A 289 2.63 11.30 -10.89
N ASP A 290 2.70 10.02 -10.48
CA ASP A 290 1.85 9.46 -9.42
C ASP A 290 2.11 10.14 -8.05
N ILE A 291 3.38 10.37 -7.72
CA ILE A 291 3.83 11.04 -6.49
C ILE A 291 3.32 12.49 -6.43
N ASN A 292 3.29 13.19 -7.57
CA ASN A 292 2.83 14.58 -7.65
C ASN A 292 1.30 14.66 -7.59
N THR A 293 0.57 13.73 -8.22
CA THR A 293 -0.90 13.72 -8.18
C THR A 293 -1.48 13.50 -6.78
N VAL A 294 -0.82 12.68 -5.94
CA VAL A 294 -1.18 12.54 -4.51
C VAL A 294 -0.97 13.87 -3.77
N THR A 295 0.13 14.58 -4.06
CA THR A 295 0.48 15.83 -3.37
C THR A 295 -0.50 16.97 -3.66
N THR A 296 -0.98 17.08 -4.91
CA THR A 296 -1.81 18.21 -5.36
C THR A 296 -3.26 18.22 -4.88
N VAL A 297 -3.81 17.09 -4.43
CA VAL A 297 -5.23 17.02 -4.01
C VAL A 297 -5.46 17.46 -2.56
N TYR A 298 -4.44 17.33 -1.69
CA TYR A 298 -4.61 17.46 -0.23
C TYR A 298 -3.79 18.55 0.46
N SER A 299 -2.98 19.32 -0.28
CA SER A 299 -2.19 20.43 0.28
C SER A 299 -2.99 21.73 0.48
N SER A 300 -4.25 21.63 0.91
CA SER A 300 -5.18 22.75 1.15
C SER A 300 -5.91 22.58 2.49
N SER A 301 -5.22 22.90 3.59
CA SER A 301 -5.81 22.96 4.92
C SER A 301 -5.08 23.97 5.81
N ASP A 302 -5.53 25.23 5.77
CA ASP A 302 -5.22 26.24 6.78
C ASP A 302 -6.50 26.56 7.59
N PRO A 303 -6.41 26.96 8.88
CA PRO A 303 -7.51 26.74 9.81
C PRO A 303 -8.39 27.97 10.06
N PHE A 304 -9.71 27.83 9.84
CA PHE A 304 -10.74 28.52 10.62
C PHE A 304 -12.04 27.73 10.61
N GLY A 305 -12.72 27.61 11.74
CA GLY A 305 -13.97 26.84 11.85
C GLY A 305 -15.07 27.58 12.60
N LYS A 306 -16.31 27.46 12.10
CA LYS A 306 -17.58 27.53 12.85
C LYS A 306 -18.79 27.28 11.95
N THR A 307 -19.57 26.23 12.27
CA THR A 307 -21.02 26.01 11.97
C THR A 307 -21.46 26.01 10.48
N ASP A 308 -22.40 25.17 10.02
CA ASP A 308 -23.27 24.19 10.73
C ASP A 308 -23.62 22.97 9.83
N GLU A 309 -24.53 22.10 10.29
CA GLU A 309 -25.09 20.89 9.63
C GLU A 309 -25.24 20.95 8.07
N ARG A 310 -25.17 19.86 7.28
CA ARG A 310 -25.65 18.49 7.53
C ARG A 310 -25.09 17.46 6.51
N GLU A 311 -24.93 16.19 6.91
CA GLU A 311 -24.68 15.01 6.05
C GLU A 311 -26.01 14.41 5.48
N PRO A 312 -26.07 13.34 4.62
CA PRO A 312 -25.03 12.36 4.30
C PRO A 312 -24.84 11.92 2.81
N LEU A 313 -23.72 11.21 2.57
CA LEU A 313 -23.50 10.08 1.64
C LEU A 313 -24.17 10.04 0.24
N THR A 314 -23.33 9.91 -0.80
CA THR A 314 -23.18 8.62 -1.52
C THR A 314 -21.90 8.55 -2.36
N ASN A 315 -21.43 7.33 -2.64
CA ASN A 315 -20.15 7.05 -3.32
C ASN A 315 -20.29 6.84 -4.84
N ALA A 316 -19.13 6.71 -5.49
CA ALA A 316 -18.88 6.11 -6.80
C ALA A 316 -19.04 7.00 -8.05
N VAL A 317 -17.91 7.55 -8.50
CA VAL A 317 -17.67 7.92 -9.90
C VAL A 317 -16.33 7.32 -10.34
N ARG A 318 -16.35 6.34 -11.24
CA ARG A 318 -15.88 6.50 -12.64
C ARG A 318 -15.85 5.18 -13.42
N SER A 319 -16.86 4.99 -14.26
CA SER A 319 -16.74 4.30 -15.54
C SER A 319 -17.25 5.22 -16.67
N ASP A 320 -17.12 4.80 -17.92
CA ASP A 320 -17.95 5.27 -19.04
C ASP A 320 -17.86 6.74 -19.49
N SER A 321 -16.70 7.37 -19.31
CA SER A 321 -16.38 8.64 -20.01
C SER A 321 -16.47 8.55 -21.55
N ALA A 322 -16.47 7.34 -22.13
CA ALA A 322 -16.71 7.12 -23.56
C ALA A 322 -18.21 7.16 -23.94
N VAL A 323 -19.10 6.62 -23.10
CA VAL A 323 -20.55 6.56 -23.38
C VAL A 323 -21.16 7.96 -23.34
N ILE A 324 -20.75 8.78 -22.37
CA ILE A 324 -21.23 10.16 -22.21
C ILE A 324 -20.95 11.01 -23.46
N GLY A 325 -19.75 10.88 -24.05
CA GLY A 325 -19.41 11.57 -25.31
C GLY A 325 -20.28 11.12 -26.48
N GLY A 326 -20.56 9.81 -26.59
CA GLY A 326 -21.44 9.25 -27.61
C GLY A 326 -22.88 9.76 -27.51
N VAL A 327 -23.45 9.79 -26.30
CA VAL A 327 -24.82 10.30 -26.07
C VAL A 327 -24.93 11.78 -26.42
N ILE A 328 -23.95 12.60 -26.02
CA ILE A 328 -23.93 14.04 -26.36
C ILE A 328 -23.87 14.25 -27.88
N ALA A 329 -23.04 13.49 -28.59
CA ALA A 329 -22.95 13.56 -30.06
C ALA A 329 -24.28 13.18 -30.75
N VAL A 330 -24.96 12.13 -30.28
CA VAL A 330 -26.28 11.71 -30.81
C VAL A 330 -27.36 12.76 -30.55
N VAL A 331 -27.40 13.36 -29.36
CA VAL A 331 -28.37 14.43 -29.03
C VAL A 331 -28.15 15.65 -29.91
N ILE A 332 -26.90 16.08 -30.10
CA ILE A 332 -26.55 17.21 -30.99
C ILE A 332 -26.95 16.91 -32.44
N PHE A 333 -26.71 15.69 -32.93
CA PHE A 333 -27.12 15.27 -34.28
C PHE A 333 -28.65 15.32 -34.47
N ILE A 334 -29.41 14.80 -33.50
CA ILE A 334 -30.88 14.85 -33.52
C ILE A 334 -31.39 16.29 -33.55
N ILE A 335 -30.80 17.20 -32.76
CA ILE A 335 -31.15 18.63 -32.77
C ILE A 335 -30.93 19.25 -34.16
N PHE A 336 -29.79 18.98 -34.81
CA PHE A 336 -29.53 19.46 -36.18
C PHE A 336 -30.51 18.86 -37.20
N CYS A 337 -30.88 17.59 -37.08
CA CYS A 337 -31.92 16.98 -37.93
C CYS A 337 -33.29 17.67 -37.75
N ILE A 338 -33.71 17.96 -36.52
CA ILE A 338 -34.97 18.66 -36.23
C ILE A 338 -34.94 20.09 -36.81
N ILE A 339 -33.83 20.82 -36.66
CA ILE A 339 -33.66 22.16 -37.26
C ILE A 339 -33.72 22.09 -38.80
N GLY A 340 -33.11 21.07 -39.42
CA GLY A 340 -33.18 20.84 -40.86
C GLY A 340 -34.59 20.52 -41.38
N ILE A 341 -35.38 19.76 -40.60
CA ILE A 341 -36.78 19.47 -40.91
C ILE A 341 -37.64 20.72 -40.73
N MET A 342 -37.49 21.45 -39.63
CA MET A 342 -38.27 22.67 -39.34
C MET A 342 -37.97 23.79 -40.34
N THR A 343 -36.70 23.97 -40.75
CA THR A 343 -36.36 24.94 -41.81
C THR A 343 -36.93 24.55 -43.17
N ARG A 344 -36.93 23.26 -43.55
CA ARG A 344 -37.66 22.79 -44.74
C ARG A 344 -39.17 23.01 -44.64
N PHE A 345 -39.78 22.72 -43.49
CA PHE A 345 -41.21 22.91 -43.26
C PHE A 345 -41.60 24.39 -43.37
N LEU A 346 -40.87 25.29 -42.71
CA LEU A 346 -41.07 26.74 -42.82
C LEU A 346 -40.86 27.25 -44.25
N TYR A 347 -39.89 26.71 -45.00
CA TYR A 347 -39.67 27.08 -46.40
C TYR A 347 -40.84 26.64 -47.29
N GLN A 348 -41.34 25.41 -47.12
CA GLN A 348 -42.54 24.91 -47.82
C GLN A 348 -43.81 25.70 -47.44
N HIS A 349 -44.00 26.01 -46.15
CA HIS A 349 -45.14 26.78 -45.67
C HIS A 349 -45.13 28.22 -46.22
N LYS A 350 -43.94 28.84 -46.28
CA LYS A 350 -43.75 30.16 -46.93
C LYS A 350 -44.02 30.11 -48.43
N HIS A 351 -43.68 29.00 -49.11
CA HIS A 351 -44.00 28.81 -50.51
C HIS A 351 -45.51 28.58 -50.75
N SER A 352 -46.20 27.92 -49.81
CA SER A 352 -47.67 27.74 -49.84
C SER A 352 -48.40 29.08 -49.70
N HIS A 353 -48.05 29.89 -48.68
CA HIS A 353 -48.61 31.23 -48.50
C HIS A 353 -48.39 32.14 -49.71
N ARG A 354 -47.21 32.07 -50.36
CA ARG A 354 -46.91 32.88 -51.55
C ARG A 354 -47.78 32.52 -52.75
N THR A 355 -48.28 31.28 -52.84
CA THR A 355 -49.20 30.85 -53.90
C THR A 355 -50.63 31.34 -53.64
N ASN A 356 -51.08 31.37 -52.39
CA ASN A 356 -52.43 31.84 -52.03
C ASN A 356 -52.56 33.38 -52.15
N GLN A 357 -51.51 34.14 -51.81
CA GLN A 357 -51.49 35.61 -51.94
C GLN A 357 -51.63 36.15 -53.38
N MET A 358 -51.67 35.27 -54.40
CA MET A 358 -51.78 35.65 -55.80
C MET A 358 -53.22 35.61 -56.35
N LYS A 359 -54.22 35.30 -55.51
CA LYS A 359 -55.65 35.23 -55.89
C LYS A 359 -56.57 36.23 -55.19
N GLU A 360 -56.05 37.01 -54.24
CA GLU A 360 -56.87 37.87 -53.37
C GLU A 360 -56.44 39.35 -53.51
N LYS A 361 -56.65 39.90 -54.72
CA LYS A 361 -56.46 41.32 -55.04
C LYS A 361 -57.48 41.80 -56.09
N GLU A 362 -58.67 42.15 -55.62
CA GLU A 362 -59.60 43.01 -56.34
C GLU A 362 -60.26 43.97 -55.35
N TYR A 363 -60.54 45.20 -55.78
CA TYR A 363 -61.08 46.35 -55.01
C TYR A 363 -62.64 46.34 -55.06
N PRO A 364 -63.43 47.26 -54.42
CA PRO A 364 -63.12 48.44 -53.58
C PRO A 364 -63.98 48.42 -52.25
N GLU A 365 -64.38 49.46 -51.48
CA GLU A 365 -64.03 50.89 -51.27
C GLU A 365 -64.60 51.44 -49.92
N ASN A 366 -64.13 52.64 -49.52
CA ASN A 366 -64.84 53.74 -48.79
C ASN A 366 -65.27 53.69 -47.30
N LEU A 367 -65.25 54.93 -46.76
CA LEU A 367 -66.02 55.55 -45.65
C LEU A 367 -65.63 55.34 -44.17
N GLU A 368 -64.68 56.18 -43.73
CA GLU A 368 -64.75 57.16 -42.61
C GLU A 368 -65.38 56.88 -41.22
N ASN A 369 -64.69 57.46 -40.21
CA ASN A 369 -65.17 58.03 -38.93
C ASN A 369 -65.84 57.13 -37.86
N SER A 370 -65.25 57.06 -36.65
CA SER A 370 -65.54 58.06 -35.58
C SER A 370 -65.13 57.62 -34.15
N PHE A 371 -64.32 58.44 -33.48
CA PHE A 371 -64.34 58.81 -32.05
C PHE A 371 -64.64 57.81 -30.88
N ARG A 372 -63.62 57.70 -29.99
CA ARG A 372 -63.64 57.90 -28.51
C ARG A 372 -64.18 56.85 -27.51
N ASN A 373 -63.52 56.87 -26.34
CA ASN A 373 -64.06 56.73 -24.96
C ASN A 373 -64.52 55.33 -24.47
N ASP A 374 -64.47 54.98 -23.17
CA ASP A 374 -63.64 55.42 -22.01
C ASP A 374 -63.89 54.48 -20.77
N ILE A 375 -63.21 54.73 -19.64
CA ILE A 375 -63.71 54.56 -18.24
C ILE A 375 -63.99 53.15 -17.64
N ASP A 376 -63.17 52.81 -16.62
CA ASP A 376 -63.44 52.28 -15.26
C ASP A 376 -64.25 50.99 -14.89
N LEU A 377 -63.53 50.08 -14.19
CA LEU A 377 -63.57 49.84 -12.72
C LEU A 377 -64.75 49.09 -11.99
N GLN A 378 -64.34 47.99 -11.31
CA GLN A 378 -64.80 47.42 -10.01
C GLN A 378 -66.06 46.51 -9.82
N ASN A 379 -65.77 45.39 -9.14
CA ASN A 379 -66.44 44.77 -7.96
C ASN A 379 -67.86 44.15 -8.01
N THR A 380 -67.90 42.84 -7.77
CA THR A 380 -68.69 42.10 -6.74
C THR A 380 -68.16 40.65 -6.75
N VAL A 381 -67.75 39.97 -5.67
CA VAL A 381 -68.34 39.68 -4.34
C VAL A 381 -69.56 38.75 -4.41
N SER A 382 -69.34 37.45 -4.11
CA SER A 382 -70.28 36.58 -3.38
C SER A 382 -69.61 35.24 -2.99
N GLU A 383 -69.77 34.78 -1.76
CA GLU A 383 -69.42 33.41 -1.31
C GLU A 383 -70.66 32.51 -1.29
N CYS A 384 -70.50 31.17 -1.44
CA CYS A 384 -71.47 30.24 -0.84
C CYS A 384 -70.88 28.85 -0.47
N LYS A 385 -70.35 28.78 0.75
CA LYS A 385 -70.40 27.68 1.75
C LYS A 385 -70.70 26.21 1.31
N ARG A 386 -69.73 25.32 1.63
CA ARG A 386 -69.78 23.90 2.07
C ARG A 386 -71.06 23.04 1.88
N GLU A 387 -70.88 21.74 1.56
CA GLU A 387 -70.95 20.64 2.57
C GLU A 387 -70.28 19.32 2.09
N TYR A 388 -70.39 18.23 2.88
CA TYR A 388 -69.48 17.06 2.92
C TYR A 388 -70.11 15.75 2.38
N PHE A 389 -69.30 14.68 2.25
CA PHE A 389 -69.56 13.23 2.51
C PHE A 389 -68.54 12.39 1.70
N ILE A 390 -67.88 11.32 2.19
CA ILE A 390 -67.74 10.72 3.55
C ILE A 390 -66.24 10.65 3.87
#